data_AF-A0A960F395-F1
#
_entry.id   AF-A0A960F395-F1
#
_cell.length_a   1.000
_cell.length_b   1.000
_cell.length_c   1.000
_cell.angle_alpha   90.00
_cell.angle_beta   90.00
_cell.angle_gamma   90.00
#
_symmetry.space_group_name_H-M   'P 1'
#
loop_
_entity.id
_entity.type
_entity.pdbx_description
1 polymer ?
#
loop_
_entity_poly.entity_id
_entity_poly.type
_entity_poly.pdbx_seq_one_letter_code
_entity_poly.pdbx_strand_id
1 'polypeptide(L)'
;MSTPLSIGELCTRCASLAWLSARLFELIGGWAPQASDDRLVGAFAGQARRHGWHAELFTDQLPDSPSLAASTQPAPPGGGSGGWQAALAAATELARSDVQRALVVHDVLVPALVAELSRLDDIVAGSSDRDAGRPVARVVRIVLDDVIDDWRALGLIRPGLLALAADPTSDLGVAASVQVSLVAPPS
;
A
#
# COMPACT_ATOMS: atom_id res chain seq x y z
N MET A 1 -8.99 27.96 7.91
CA MET A 1 -7.84 28.00 6.98
C MET A 1 -6.92 26.86 7.37
N SER A 2 -6.75 25.85 6.51
CA SER A 2 -5.83 24.74 6.80
C SER A 2 -4.40 25.24 6.69
N THR A 3 -3.57 24.96 7.69
CA THR A 3 -2.15 25.30 7.69
C THR A 3 -1.46 24.68 6.48
N PRO A 4 -0.63 25.42 5.73
CA PRO A 4 0.12 24.85 4.62
C PRO A 4 1.06 23.75 5.14
N LEU A 5 1.10 22.65 4.40
CA LEU A 5 1.92 21.48 4.75
C LEU A 5 3.40 21.84 4.72
N SER A 6 4.11 21.55 5.80
CA SER A 6 5.55 21.80 5.89
C SER A 6 6.36 20.80 5.06
N ILE A 7 7.56 21.18 4.63
CA ILE A 7 8.48 20.27 3.91
C ILE A 7 8.77 19.02 4.74
N GLY A 8 8.93 19.15 6.06
CA GLY A 8 9.15 18.01 6.95
C GLY A 8 7.99 17.02 6.95
N GLU A 9 6.75 17.52 6.97
CA GLU A 9 5.56 16.65 6.86
C GLU A 9 5.46 15.96 5.50
N LEU A 10 5.84 16.65 4.41
CA LEU A 10 5.87 16.06 3.07
C LEU A 10 6.88 14.91 2.99
N CYS A 11 8.08 15.14 3.55
CA CYS A 11 9.13 14.13 3.64
C CYS A 11 8.66 12.92 4.44
N THR A 12 8.04 13.13 5.62
CA THR A 12 7.53 12.02 6.45
C THR A 12 6.52 11.18 5.68
N ARG A 13 5.59 11.81 4.95
CA ARG A 13 4.60 11.10 4.13
C ARG A 13 5.23 10.31 2.99
N CYS A 14 6.21 10.89 2.29
CA CYS A 14 6.94 10.20 1.23
C CYS A 14 7.74 9.01 1.79
N ALA A 15 8.44 9.19 2.92
CA ALA A 15 9.20 8.12 3.58
C ALA A 15 8.27 6.99 4.04
N SER A 16 7.06 7.30 4.51
CA SER A 16 6.06 6.31 4.86
C SER A 16 5.49 5.54 3.67
N LEU A 17 5.25 6.22 2.54
CA LEU A 17 4.81 5.55 1.31
C LEU A 17 5.91 4.71 0.67
N ALA A 18 7.17 5.14 0.78
CA ALA A 18 8.33 4.33 0.38
C ALA A 18 8.41 3.05 1.23
N TRP A 19 8.29 3.18 2.56
CA TRP A 19 8.23 2.04 3.47
C TRP A 19 7.09 1.08 3.11
N LEU A 20 5.88 1.61 2.92
CA LEU A 20 4.70 0.79 2.65
C LEU A 20 4.83 0.06 1.30
N SER A 21 5.30 0.75 0.27
CA SER A 21 5.52 0.15 -1.06
C SER A 21 6.57 -0.96 -0.99
N ALA A 22 7.67 -0.77 -0.25
CA ALA A 22 8.68 -1.81 -0.05
C ALA A 22 8.11 -3.05 0.68
N ARG A 23 7.27 -2.84 1.71
CA ARG A 23 6.63 -3.96 2.43
C ARG A 23 5.60 -4.70 1.57
N LEU A 24 4.85 -4.00 0.72
CA LEU A 24 3.92 -4.63 -0.23
C LEU A 24 4.66 -5.42 -1.31
N PHE A 25 5.81 -4.92 -1.79
CA PHE A 25 6.70 -5.68 -2.66
C PHE A 25 7.12 -7.00 -2.02
N GLU A 26 7.60 -6.97 -0.78
CA GLU A 26 8.04 -8.18 -0.06
C GLU A 26 6.88 -9.16 0.19
N LEU A 27 5.74 -8.65 0.67
CA LEU A 27 4.58 -9.48 0.99
C LEU A 27 4.01 -10.17 -0.26
N ILE A 28 3.65 -9.36 -1.27
CA ILE A 28 3.00 -9.86 -2.50
C ILE A 28 4.00 -10.66 -3.34
N GLY A 29 5.26 -10.20 -3.42
CA GLY A 29 6.33 -10.91 -4.10
C GLY A 29 6.66 -12.25 -3.45
N GLY A 30 6.55 -12.34 -2.11
CA GLY A 30 6.68 -13.58 -1.38
C GLY A 30 5.55 -14.58 -1.64
N TRP A 31 4.34 -14.08 -1.93
CA TRP A 31 3.18 -14.92 -2.27
C TRP A 31 3.13 -15.38 -3.72
N ALA A 32 3.67 -14.60 -4.67
CA ALA A 32 3.69 -14.95 -6.08
C ALA A 32 4.19 -16.38 -6.37
N PRO A 33 5.35 -16.85 -5.84
CA PRO A 33 5.81 -18.22 -6.07
C PRO A 33 5.05 -19.29 -5.28
N GLN A 34 4.20 -18.90 -4.33
CA GLN A 34 3.37 -19.81 -3.53
C GLN A 34 1.97 -20.00 -4.11
N ALA A 35 1.62 -19.26 -5.17
CA ALA A 35 0.31 -19.33 -5.79
C ALA A 35 0.19 -20.57 -6.69
N SER A 36 -0.98 -21.20 -6.66
CA SER A 36 -1.33 -22.36 -7.46
C SER A 36 -2.05 -22.00 -8.76
N ASP A 37 -2.70 -20.83 -8.82
CA ASP A 37 -3.29 -20.28 -10.05
C ASP A 37 -2.27 -19.41 -10.82
N ASP A 38 -1.91 -19.82 -12.04
CA ASP A 38 -0.96 -19.09 -12.90
C ASP A 38 -1.33 -17.62 -13.14
N ARG A 39 -2.63 -17.31 -13.19
CA ARG A 39 -3.12 -15.93 -13.36
C ARG A 39 -2.77 -15.11 -12.12
N LEU A 40 -2.88 -15.71 -10.94
CA LEU A 40 -2.52 -15.08 -9.68
C LEU A 40 -1.01 -14.91 -9.55
N VAL A 41 -0.21 -15.88 -10.01
CA VAL A 41 1.26 -15.76 -10.10
C VAL A 41 1.63 -14.52 -10.92
N GLY A 42 1.07 -14.39 -12.12
CA GLY A 42 1.34 -13.25 -13.01
C GLY A 42 0.90 -11.91 -12.41
N ALA A 43 -0.30 -11.86 -11.83
CA ALA A 43 -0.83 -10.66 -11.18
C ALA A 43 0.05 -10.21 -10.01
N PHE A 44 0.37 -11.12 -9.08
CA PHE A 44 1.20 -10.81 -7.91
C PHE A 44 2.63 -10.46 -8.28
N ALA A 45 3.25 -11.16 -9.22
CA ALA A 45 4.61 -10.84 -9.66
C ALA A 45 4.69 -9.44 -10.30
N GLY A 46 3.70 -9.09 -11.15
CA GLY A 46 3.61 -7.77 -11.76
C GLY A 46 3.40 -6.67 -10.72
N GLN A 47 2.44 -6.86 -9.82
CA GLN A 47 2.10 -5.90 -8.78
C GLN A 47 3.27 -5.70 -7.80
N ALA A 48 3.91 -6.77 -7.35
CA ALA A 48 5.09 -6.69 -6.50
C ALA A 48 6.20 -5.86 -7.16
N ARG A 49 6.52 -6.16 -8.42
CA ARG A 49 7.54 -5.39 -9.16
C ARG A 49 7.22 -3.90 -9.21
N ARG A 50 5.96 -3.53 -9.46
CA ARG A 50 5.53 -2.12 -9.43
C ARG A 50 5.69 -1.50 -8.05
N HIS A 51 5.30 -2.19 -6.98
CA HIS A 51 5.52 -1.69 -5.61
C HIS A 51 7.00 -1.48 -5.28
N GLY A 52 7.90 -2.34 -5.76
CA GLY A 52 9.35 -2.14 -5.63
C GLY A 52 9.79 -0.83 -6.30
N TRP A 53 9.33 -0.58 -7.52
CA TRP A 53 9.59 0.68 -8.24
C TRP A 53 8.93 1.90 -7.56
N HIS A 54 7.70 1.76 -7.04
CA HIS A 54 7.02 2.83 -6.31
C HIS A 54 7.80 3.24 -5.05
N ALA A 55 8.42 2.27 -4.35
CA ALA A 55 9.29 2.56 -3.21
C ALA A 55 10.49 3.43 -3.61
N GLU A 56 11.10 3.16 -4.77
CA GLU A 56 12.18 3.98 -5.34
C GLU A 56 11.66 5.39 -5.68
N LEU A 57 10.52 5.50 -6.37
CA LEU A 57 9.94 6.79 -6.75
C LEU A 57 9.70 7.72 -5.55
N PHE A 58 9.18 7.17 -4.44
CA PHE A 58 8.97 7.95 -3.21
C PHE A 58 10.27 8.27 -2.49
N THR A 59 11.23 7.35 -2.50
CA THR A 59 12.57 7.59 -1.93
C THR A 59 13.29 8.72 -2.67
N ASP A 60 13.17 8.78 -4.00
CA ASP A 60 13.75 9.84 -4.83
C ASP A 60 13.17 11.23 -4.56
N GLN A 61 12.02 11.32 -3.86
CA GLN A 61 11.46 12.61 -3.44
C GLN A 61 12.06 13.12 -2.12
N LEU A 62 12.83 12.30 -1.41
CA LEU A 62 13.41 12.67 -0.11
C LEU A 62 14.71 13.46 -0.31
N PRO A 63 14.85 14.64 0.32
CA PRO A 63 16.08 15.41 0.23
C PRO A 63 17.19 14.78 1.08
N ASP A 64 18.41 14.79 0.56
CA ASP A 64 19.61 14.49 1.35
C ASP A 64 20.02 15.72 2.17
N SER A 65 19.32 15.95 3.29
CA SER A 65 19.56 17.07 4.19
C SER A 65 19.59 16.63 5.66
N PRO A 66 20.68 16.91 6.40
CA PRO A 66 20.76 16.62 7.84
C PRO A 66 19.64 17.28 8.66
N SER A 67 19.14 18.44 8.23
CA SER A 67 18.04 19.15 8.92
C SER A 67 16.69 18.43 8.81
N LEU A 68 16.56 17.49 7.87
CA LEU A 68 15.34 16.72 7.62
C LEU A 68 15.51 15.22 7.92
N ALA A 69 16.65 14.79 8.47
CA ALA A 69 16.97 13.39 8.68
C ALA A 69 15.89 12.59 9.45
N ALA A 70 15.25 13.22 10.43
CA ALA A 70 14.15 12.60 11.18
C ALA A 70 12.88 12.41 10.33
N SER A 71 12.62 13.33 9.39
CA SER A 71 11.46 13.31 8.49
C SER A 71 11.67 12.40 7.28
N THR A 72 12.90 11.99 6.97
CA THR A 72 13.20 11.08 5.85
C THR A 72 13.34 9.63 6.30
N GLN A 73 13.24 9.35 7.62
CA GLN A 73 13.36 8.00 8.14
C GLN A 73 12.14 7.15 7.73
N PRO A 74 12.34 5.99 7.05
CA PRO A 74 11.23 5.11 6.68
C PRO A 74 10.49 4.59 7.92
N ALA A 75 9.18 4.75 7.94
CA ALA A 75 8.30 4.31 9.03
C ALA A 75 6.88 4.05 8.50
N PRO A 76 6.09 3.15 9.13
CA PRO A 76 4.70 2.93 8.71
C PRO A 76 3.88 4.24 8.71
N PRO A 77 2.92 4.39 7.77
CA PRO A 77 1.99 5.52 7.80
C PRO A 77 1.26 5.58 9.15
N GLY A 78 1.13 6.78 9.71
CA GLY A 78 0.58 7.02 11.05
C GLY A 78 1.60 7.05 12.18
N GLY A 79 2.90 6.88 11.89
CA GLY A 79 3.96 6.78 12.90
C GLY A 79 4.14 5.34 13.38
N GLY A 80 5.19 5.06 14.16
CA GLY A 80 5.64 3.71 14.58
C GLY A 80 4.64 2.86 15.40
N SER A 81 3.38 3.27 15.43
CA SER A 81 2.23 2.66 16.08
C SER A 81 1.11 2.35 15.06
N GLY A 82 1.43 2.37 13.76
CA GLY A 82 0.45 2.38 12.66
C GLY A 82 -0.20 1.02 12.35
N GLY A 83 -1.51 1.06 12.05
CA GLY A 83 -2.31 -0.11 11.66
C GLY A 83 -1.79 -0.85 10.42
N TRP A 84 -1.01 -0.20 9.56
CA TRP A 84 -0.36 -0.86 8.42
C TRP A 84 0.62 -1.95 8.82
N GLN A 85 1.43 -1.73 9.86
CA GLN A 85 2.37 -2.75 10.31
C GLN A 85 1.64 -3.98 10.85
N ALA A 86 0.57 -3.76 11.63
CA ALA A 86 -0.28 -4.83 12.15
C ALA A 86 -1.03 -5.56 11.02
N ALA A 87 -1.56 -4.82 10.04
CA ALA A 87 -2.25 -5.41 8.89
C ALA A 87 -1.32 -6.28 8.03
N LEU A 88 -0.10 -5.83 7.76
CA LEU A 88 0.88 -6.61 7.01
C LEU A 88 1.33 -7.88 7.77
N ALA A 89 1.48 -7.78 9.09
CA ALA A 89 1.76 -8.93 9.94
C ALA A 89 0.59 -9.94 9.92
N ALA A 90 -0.64 -9.47 10.16
CA ALA A 90 -1.84 -10.29 10.10
C ALA A 90 -2.04 -10.94 8.72
N ALA A 91 -1.79 -10.20 7.63
CA ALA A 91 -1.85 -10.72 6.27
C ALA A 91 -0.87 -11.89 6.09
N THR A 92 0.39 -11.71 6.53
CA THR A 92 1.44 -12.75 6.46
C THR A 92 1.06 -14.01 7.25
N GLU A 93 0.43 -13.84 8.42
CA GLU A 93 0.07 -14.92 9.33
C GLU A 93 -1.22 -15.65 8.95
N LEU A 94 -2.20 -14.96 8.40
CA LEU A 94 -3.55 -15.49 8.21
C LEU A 94 -3.83 -15.91 6.76
N ALA A 95 -3.24 -15.26 5.76
CA ALA A 95 -3.52 -15.56 4.36
C ALA A 95 -2.70 -16.77 3.87
N ARG A 96 -3.30 -17.95 3.91
CA ARG A 96 -2.67 -19.23 3.59
C ARG A 96 -3.07 -19.82 2.25
N SER A 97 -4.22 -19.42 1.70
CA SER A 97 -4.71 -19.85 0.38
C SER A 97 -4.64 -18.73 -0.67
N ASP A 98 -4.72 -19.10 -1.94
CA ASP A 98 -4.80 -18.15 -3.06
C ASP A 98 -6.02 -17.24 -2.95
N VAL A 99 -7.16 -17.80 -2.54
CA VAL A 99 -8.39 -17.03 -2.28
C VAL A 99 -8.15 -16.00 -1.19
N GLN A 100 -7.61 -16.41 -0.03
CA GLN A 100 -7.36 -15.49 1.09
C GLN A 100 -6.38 -14.38 0.71
N ARG A 101 -5.29 -14.71 0.00
CA ARG A 101 -4.31 -13.72 -0.46
C ARG A 101 -4.95 -12.73 -1.43
N ALA A 102 -5.73 -13.23 -2.40
CA ALA A 102 -6.43 -12.37 -3.35
C ALA A 102 -7.44 -11.45 -2.65
N LEU A 103 -8.21 -11.96 -1.68
CA LEU A 103 -9.13 -11.16 -0.87
C LEU A 103 -8.40 -10.10 -0.04
N VAL A 104 -7.32 -10.46 0.64
CA VAL A 104 -6.54 -9.52 1.45
C VAL A 104 -5.94 -8.41 0.60
N VAL A 105 -5.36 -8.73 -0.56
CA VAL A 105 -4.80 -7.69 -1.45
C VAL A 105 -5.92 -6.83 -2.03
N HIS A 106 -6.94 -7.44 -2.64
CA HIS A 106 -7.97 -6.74 -3.39
C HIS A 106 -8.95 -5.98 -2.50
N ASP A 107 -9.39 -6.56 -1.39
CA ASP A 107 -10.49 -5.99 -0.59
C ASP A 107 -10.00 -5.13 0.57
N VAL A 108 -8.73 -5.26 0.96
CA VAL A 108 -8.17 -4.61 2.16
C VAL A 108 -6.97 -3.73 1.83
N LEU A 109 -5.84 -4.34 1.43
CA LEU A 109 -4.58 -3.60 1.32
C LEU A 109 -4.61 -2.57 0.18
N VAL A 110 -5.10 -2.94 -1.00
CA VAL A 110 -5.12 -1.99 -2.13
C VAL A 110 -6.11 -0.84 -1.90
N PRO A 111 -7.37 -1.06 -1.48
CA PRO A 111 -8.29 0.03 -1.15
C PRO A 111 -7.75 0.98 -0.08
N ALA A 112 -7.08 0.44 0.94
CA ALA A 112 -6.43 1.25 1.97
C ALA A 112 -5.28 2.09 1.43
N LEU A 113 -4.44 1.53 0.56
CA LEU A 113 -3.36 2.26 -0.10
C LEU A 113 -3.90 3.36 -1.02
N VAL A 114 -4.96 3.08 -1.78
CA VAL A 114 -5.65 4.07 -2.61
C VAL A 114 -6.15 5.23 -1.76
N ALA A 115 -6.72 4.95 -0.58
CA ALA A 115 -7.16 6.01 0.34
C ALA A 115 -6.01 6.86 0.88
N GLU A 116 -4.86 6.26 1.22
CA GLU A 116 -3.65 6.99 1.63
C GLU A 116 -3.12 7.90 0.51
N LEU A 117 -3.00 7.36 -0.70
CA LEU A 117 -2.52 8.09 -1.88
C LEU A 117 -3.46 9.23 -2.27
N SER A 118 -4.77 8.98 -2.29
CA SER A 118 -5.78 10.00 -2.62
C SER A 118 -5.76 11.14 -1.61
N ARG A 119 -5.62 10.81 -0.32
CA ARG A 119 -5.50 11.83 0.74
C ARG A 119 -4.25 12.68 0.55
N LEU A 120 -3.12 12.08 0.18
CA LEU A 120 -1.90 12.85 -0.10
C LEU A 120 -2.06 13.72 -1.34
N ASP A 121 -2.68 13.22 -2.41
CA ASP A 121 -2.94 14.01 -3.62
C ASP A 121 -3.78 15.26 -3.31
N ASP A 122 -4.87 15.10 -2.55
CA ASP A 122 -5.72 16.20 -2.11
C ASP A 122 -4.94 17.24 -1.28
N ILE A 123 -4.11 16.78 -0.34
CA ILE A 123 -3.31 17.65 0.51
C ILE A 123 -2.29 18.45 -0.32
N VAL A 124 -1.60 17.80 -1.25
CA VAL A 124 -0.57 18.46 -2.08
C VAL A 124 -1.22 19.40 -3.09
N ALA A 125 -2.38 19.07 -3.66
CA ALA A 125 -3.14 19.95 -4.54
C ALA A 125 -3.63 21.22 -3.82
N GLY A 126 -3.94 21.12 -2.52
CA GLY A 126 -4.40 22.22 -1.68
C GLY A 126 -3.29 23.11 -1.09
N SER A 127 -2.00 22.77 -1.25
CA SER A 127 -0.91 23.50 -0.62
C SER A 127 -0.57 24.82 -1.33
N SER A 128 -0.17 25.84 -0.56
CA SER A 128 0.30 27.13 -1.11
C SER A 128 1.72 27.04 -1.68
N ASP A 129 2.53 26.08 -1.19
CA ASP A 129 3.91 25.78 -1.63
C ASP A 129 3.92 24.83 -2.84
N ARG A 130 3.17 25.22 -3.88
CA ARG A 130 2.87 24.33 -5.02
C ARG A 130 4.11 23.80 -5.72
N ASP A 131 5.22 24.54 -5.71
CA ASP A 131 6.39 24.16 -6.50
C ASP A 131 7.21 23.04 -5.84
N ALA A 132 7.24 22.97 -4.51
CA ALA A 132 7.87 21.85 -3.79
C ALA A 132 6.98 20.59 -3.81
N GLY A 133 5.66 20.74 -3.82
CA GLY A 133 4.71 19.62 -3.84
C GLY A 133 4.48 18.98 -5.21
N ARG A 134 4.69 19.72 -6.31
CA ARG A 134 4.40 19.25 -7.68
C ARG A 134 5.08 17.93 -8.07
N PRO A 135 6.39 17.71 -7.80
CA PRO A 135 7.02 16.43 -8.09
C PRO A 135 6.36 15.26 -7.33
N VAL A 136 6.07 15.46 -6.05
CA VAL A 136 5.38 14.47 -5.22
C VAL A 136 3.98 14.18 -5.74
N ALA A 137 3.18 15.20 -6.07
CA ALA A 137 1.84 15.01 -6.66
C ALA A 137 1.90 14.19 -7.95
N ARG A 138 2.92 14.42 -8.80
CA ARG A 138 3.11 13.63 -10.01
C ARG A 138 3.39 12.17 -9.68
N VAL A 139 4.28 11.89 -8.73
CA VAL A 139 4.60 10.52 -8.28
C VAL A 139 3.36 9.84 -7.71
N VAL A 140 2.62 10.52 -6.82
CA VAL A 140 1.39 9.99 -6.22
C VAL A 140 0.39 9.56 -7.29
N ARG A 141 0.19 10.38 -8.32
CA ARG A 141 -0.73 10.05 -9.42
C ARG A 141 -0.26 8.85 -10.26
N ILE A 142 1.03 8.77 -10.57
CA ILE A 142 1.60 7.60 -11.26
C ILE A 142 1.32 6.32 -10.46
N VAL A 143 1.64 6.35 -9.17
CA VAL A 143 1.45 5.21 -8.27
C VAL A 143 -0.05 4.87 -8.13
N LEU A 144 -0.91 5.87 -8.01
CA LEU A 144 -2.35 5.69 -7.88
C LEU A 144 -2.95 5.03 -9.13
N ASP A 145 -2.59 5.50 -10.33
CA ASP A 145 -3.05 4.92 -11.59
C ASP A 145 -2.62 3.44 -11.70
N ASP A 146 -1.34 3.14 -11.45
CA ASP A 146 -0.80 1.78 -11.46
C ASP A 146 -1.53 0.85 -10.47
N VAL A 147 -1.73 1.32 -9.23
CA VAL A 147 -2.39 0.55 -8.16
C VAL A 147 -3.86 0.28 -8.50
N ILE A 148 -4.55 1.26 -9.10
CA ILE A 148 -5.94 1.09 -9.54
C ILE A 148 -6.04 0.09 -10.69
N ASP A 149 -5.11 0.13 -11.64
CA ASP A 149 -5.12 -0.82 -12.76
C ASP A 149 -4.83 -2.25 -12.29
N ASP A 150 -3.92 -2.42 -11.33
CA ASP A 150 -3.65 -3.71 -10.69
C ASP A 150 -4.85 -4.23 -9.90
N TRP A 151 -5.52 -3.33 -9.18
CA TRP A 151 -6.74 -3.66 -8.45
C TRP A 151 -7.82 -4.20 -9.38
N ARG A 152 -8.06 -3.51 -10.50
CA ARG A 152 -9.03 -3.92 -11.52
C ARG A 152 -8.64 -5.26 -12.13
N ALA A 153 -7.36 -5.47 -12.45
CA ALA A 153 -6.87 -6.72 -13.02
C ALA A 153 -7.10 -7.90 -12.06
N LEU A 154 -6.77 -7.74 -10.78
CA LEU A 154 -7.03 -8.77 -9.76
C LEU A 154 -8.53 -9.01 -9.55
N GLY A 155 -9.35 -7.96 -9.67
CA GLY A 155 -10.81 -8.03 -9.62
C GLY A 155 -11.43 -8.90 -10.72
N LEU A 156 -10.75 -9.09 -11.86
CA LEU A 156 -11.19 -10.01 -12.92
C LEU A 156 -10.91 -11.48 -12.58
N ILE A 157 -9.89 -11.76 -11.76
CA ILE A 157 -9.48 -13.12 -11.37
C ILE A 157 -10.25 -13.57 -10.12
N ARG A 158 -10.46 -12.65 -9.17
CA ARG A 158 -11.03 -12.90 -7.85
C ARG A 158 -12.37 -13.69 -7.84
N PRO A 159 -13.37 -13.42 -8.70
CA PRO A 159 -14.62 -14.20 -8.70
C PRO A 159 -14.42 -15.68 -9.03
N GLY A 160 -13.48 -15.98 -9.93
CA GLY A 160 -13.14 -17.36 -10.29
C GLY A 160 -12.50 -18.10 -9.12
N LEU A 161 -11.60 -17.44 -8.40
CA LEU A 161 -10.99 -18.00 -7.17
C LEU A 161 -12.04 -18.27 -6.10
N LEU A 162 -12.96 -17.33 -5.87
CA LEU A 162 -14.03 -17.48 -4.89
C LEU A 162 -15.00 -18.61 -5.24
N ALA A 163 -15.30 -18.82 -6.52
CA ALA A 163 -16.17 -19.91 -6.95
C ALA A 163 -15.55 -21.30 -6.68
N LEU A 164 -14.23 -21.37 -6.52
CA LEU A 164 -13.47 -22.58 -6.22
C LEU A 164 -13.13 -22.71 -4.73
N ALA A 165 -13.49 -21.73 -3.90
CA ALA A 165 -13.22 -21.74 -2.48
C ALA A 165 -14.02 -22.83 -1.77
N ALA A 166 -13.35 -23.65 -0.96
CA ALA A 166 -13.99 -24.70 -0.19
C ALA A 166 -14.86 -24.13 0.96
N ASP A 167 -14.43 -23.01 1.55
CA ASP A 167 -15.17 -22.28 2.59
C ASP A 167 -15.04 -20.76 2.40
N PRO A 168 -15.89 -20.16 1.55
CA PRO A 168 -15.86 -18.73 1.28
C PRO A 168 -16.06 -17.85 2.52
N THR A 169 -16.78 -18.34 3.53
CA THR A 169 -17.08 -17.57 4.74
C THR A 169 -15.81 -17.43 5.59
N SER A 170 -15.08 -18.53 5.77
CA SER A 170 -13.78 -18.51 6.46
C SER A 170 -12.77 -17.62 5.74
N ASP A 171 -12.70 -17.71 4.41
CA ASP A 171 -11.79 -16.90 3.60
C ASP A 171 -12.08 -15.39 3.69
N LEU A 172 -13.36 -15.00 3.70
CA LEU A 172 -13.77 -13.62 3.96
C LEU A 172 -13.46 -13.18 5.39
N GLY A 173 -13.53 -14.10 6.36
CA GLY A 173 -13.13 -13.87 7.74
C GLY A 173 -11.67 -13.43 7.87
N VAL A 174 -10.76 -14.02 7.08
CA VAL A 174 -9.34 -13.63 7.05
C VAL A 174 -9.17 -12.18 6.58
N ALA A 175 -9.83 -11.78 5.49
CA ALA A 175 -9.79 -10.40 5.02
C ALA A 175 -10.36 -9.42 6.08
N ALA A 176 -11.46 -9.79 6.73
CA ALA A 176 -12.03 -8.99 7.81
C ALA A 176 -11.05 -8.82 8.99
N SER A 177 -10.33 -9.88 9.39
CA SER A 177 -9.32 -9.79 10.45
C SER A 177 -8.17 -8.84 10.08
N VAL A 178 -7.68 -8.89 8.84
CA VAL A 178 -6.64 -7.95 8.36
C VAL A 178 -7.16 -6.51 8.35
N GLN A 179 -8.41 -6.29 7.92
CA GLN A 179 -9.05 -4.97 7.94
C GLN A 179 -9.15 -4.41 9.37
N VAL A 180 -9.49 -5.25 10.34
CA VAL A 180 -9.52 -4.85 11.76
C VAL A 180 -8.13 -4.41 12.23
N SER A 181 -7.07 -5.16 11.90
CA SER A 181 -5.69 -4.78 12.24
C SER A 181 -5.27 -3.44 11.63
N LEU A 182 -5.79 -3.10 10.45
CA LEU A 182 -5.52 -1.83 9.79
C LEU A 182 -6.15 -0.62 10.49
N VAL A 183 -7.35 -0.81 11.06
CA VAL A 183 -8.15 0.28 11.66
C VAL A 183 -7.98 0.35 13.19
N ALA A 184 -7.49 -0.72 13.81
CA ALA A 184 -7.29 -0.77 15.26
C ALA A 184 -6.31 0.32 15.72
N PRO A 185 -6.62 1.03 16.83
CA PRO A 185 -5.67 1.94 17.43
C PRO A 185 -4.45 1.16 17.96
N PRO A 186 -3.25 1.76 17.98
CA PRO A 186 -2.10 1.12 18.60
C PRO A 186 -2.37 0.78 20.06
N SER A 187 -1.91 -0.41 20.47
CA SER A 187 -1.89 -0.87 21.86
C SER A 187 -0.77 -0.23 22.66
#